data_AF-A0A925ZYU5-F1
#
_entry.id   AF-A0A925ZYU5-F1
#
_cell.length_a   1.000
_cell.length_b   1.000
_cell.length_c   1.000
_cell.angle_alpha   90.00
_cell.angle_beta   90.00
_cell.angle_gamma   90.00
#
_symmetry.space_group_name_H-M   'P 1'
#
loop_
_entity.id
_entity.type
_entity.pdbx_description
1 polymer ?
#
loop_
_entity_poly.entity_id
_entity_poly.type
_entity_poly.pdbx_seq_one_letter_code
_entity_poly.pdbx_strand_id
1 'polypeptide(L)'
;MALAALQAYPTDEASLNFRVIQYARLATRLAASQDFAVIYASDWQSWLAGMEIRQLTGKPLVLHVYSLAHERNTPADRGWVMELERTALRRADLVLTASSDLALRVIELFEVAPQRVRRLSRAANLDPDLLAETILSALREVL
;
A
#
# COMPACT_ATOMS: atom_id res chain seq x y z
N MET A 1 -17.55 19.63 24.82
CA MET A 1 -18.45 19.66 23.63
C MET A 1 -17.74 19.20 22.36
N ALA A 2 -16.56 19.71 21.98
CA ALA A 2 -15.84 19.26 20.77
C ALA A 2 -15.23 17.84 20.85
N LEU A 3 -14.77 17.40 22.03
CA LEU A 3 -14.15 16.08 22.21
C LEU A 3 -15.14 14.91 22.05
N ALA A 4 -16.41 15.12 22.39
CA ALA A 4 -17.46 14.11 22.25
C ALA A 4 -17.85 13.88 20.77
N ALA A 5 -17.69 14.89 19.91
CA ALA A 5 -17.97 14.79 18.48
C ALA A 5 -16.94 13.92 17.73
N LEU A 6 -15.71 13.83 18.23
CA LEU A 6 -14.68 12.93 17.70
C LEU A 6 -14.94 11.45 18.06
N GLN A 7 -15.68 11.19 19.13
CA GLN A 7 -16.01 9.84 19.60
C GLN A 7 -17.30 9.29 18.98
N ALA A 8 -18.06 10.13 18.27
CA ALA A 8 -19.34 9.78 17.66
C ALA A 8 -19.23 9.34 16.18
N TYR A 9 -18.02 9.03 15.70
CA TYR A 9 -17.89 8.40 14.39
C TYR A 9 -18.23 6.92 14.54
N PRO A 10 -19.26 6.39 13.86
CA PRO A 10 -19.55 4.97 13.91
C PRO A 10 -18.37 4.21 13.28
N THR A 11 -17.54 3.60 14.13
CA THR A 11 -16.52 2.61 13.76
C THR A 11 -17.21 1.28 13.49
N ASP A 12 -18.03 1.23 12.45
CA ASP A 12 -18.45 -0.06 11.91
C ASP A 12 -17.27 -0.61 11.08
N GLU A 13 -16.58 -1.62 11.58
CA GLU A 13 -15.42 -2.22 10.90
C GLU A 13 -15.83 -2.91 9.59
N ALA A 14 -17.04 -3.48 9.55
CA ALA A 14 -17.64 -3.97 8.30
C ALA A 14 -17.75 -2.83 7.28
N SER A 15 -17.95 -1.59 7.75
CA SER A 15 -17.94 -0.40 6.88
C SER A 15 -16.56 -0.04 6.33
N LEU A 16 -15.44 -0.31 7.04
CA LEU A 16 -14.11 0.00 6.52
C LEU A 16 -13.70 -0.98 5.43
N ASN A 17 -13.81 -2.29 5.68
CA ASN A 17 -13.51 -3.31 4.66
C ASN A 17 -14.40 -3.10 3.43
N PHE A 18 -15.69 -2.81 3.64
CA PHE A 18 -16.60 -2.46 2.57
C PHE A 18 -16.12 -1.24 1.77
N ARG A 19 -15.71 -0.15 2.45
CA ARG A 19 -15.18 1.05 1.78
C ARG A 19 -13.90 0.78 0.99
N VAL A 20 -12.99 -0.05 1.50
CA VAL A 20 -11.79 -0.48 0.76
C VAL A 20 -12.18 -1.23 -0.51
N ILE A 21 -13.13 -2.16 -0.42
CA ILE A 21 -13.63 -2.91 -1.59
C ILE A 21 -14.32 -1.98 -2.60
N GLN A 22 -15.14 -1.02 -2.14
CA GLN A 22 -15.78 -0.05 -3.04
C GLN A 22 -14.74 0.85 -3.72
N TYR A 23 -13.75 1.33 -2.96
CA TYR A 23 -12.65 2.11 -3.50
C TYR A 23 -11.89 1.33 -4.57
N ALA A 24 -11.54 0.06 -4.30
CA ALA A 24 -10.86 -0.79 -5.27
C ALA A 24 -11.63 -0.95 -6.58
N ARG A 25 -12.95 -1.18 -6.51
CA ARG A 25 -13.81 -1.29 -7.70
C ARG A 25 -13.85 0.01 -8.51
N LEU A 26 -14.02 1.15 -7.83
CA LEU A 26 -14.09 2.46 -8.47
C LEU A 26 -12.75 2.85 -9.10
N ALA A 27 -11.65 2.71 -8.35
CA ALA A 27 -10.30 3.02 -8.80
C ALA A 27 -9.90 2.15 -9.99
N THR A 28 -10.20 0.85 -9.96
CA THR A 28 -9.91 -0.07 -11.08
C THR A 28 -10.64 0.32 -12.35
N ARG A 29 -11.93 0.69 -12.24
CA ARG A 29 -12.71 1.15 -13.40
C ARG A 29 -12.18 2.45 -13.97
N LEU A 30 -11.75 3.39 -13.12
CA LEU A 30 -11.15 4.65 -13.57
C LEU A 30 -9.80 4.40 -14.25
N ALA A 31 -8.94 3.57 -13.65
CA ALA A 31 -7.62 3.26 -14.20
C ALA A 31 -7.70 2.59 -15.59
N ALA A 32 -8.77 1.83 -15.87
CA ALA A 32 -8.98 1.20 -17.17
C ALA A 32 -9.00 2.19 -18.36
N SER A 33 -9.29 3.47 -18.12
CA SER A 33 -9.35 4.51 -19.15
C SER A 33 -8.26 5.58 -19.02
N GLN A 34 -7.24 5.36 -18.17
CA GLN A 34 -6.16 6.31 -17.94
C GLN A 34 -4.85 5.75 -18.48
N ASP A 35 -3.99 6.62 -18.98
CA ASP A 35 -2.61 6.24 -19.32
C ASP A 35 -1.70 6.54 -18.13
N PHE A 36 -0.91 5.53 -17.74
CA PHE A 36 0.06 5.63 -16.65
C PHE A 36 1.14 4.55 -16.80
N ALA A 37 2.29 4.84 -16.22
CA ALA A 37 3.44 3.95 -16.26
C ALA A 37 3.51 3.01 -15.04
N VAL A 38 3.10 3.48 -13.87
CA VAL A 38 3.29 2.80 -12.58
C VAL A 38 2.07 3.00 -11.69
N ILE A 39 1.76 1.98 -10.88
CA ILE A 39 0.72 2.04 -9.85
C ILE A 39 1.41 2.25 -8.50
N TYR A 40 1.10 3.35 -7.82
CA TYR A 40 1.59 3.61 -6.47
C TYR A 40 0.45 3.56 -5.47
N ALA A 41 0.53 2.65 -4.50
CA ALA A 41 -0.45 2.48 -3.44
C ALA A 41 0.18 2.87 -2.09
N SER A 42 -0.24 4.03 -1.58
CA SER A 42 0.44 4.74 -0.48
C SER A 42 0.18 4.16 0.91
N ASP A 43 -0.92 3.43 1.11
CA ASP A 43 -1.25 2.80 2.39
C ASP A 43 -2.17 1.59 2.18
N TRP A 44 -2.32 0.74 3.20
CA TRP A 44 -2.95 -0.58 3.10
C TRP A 44 -4.38 -0.57 2.55
N GLN A 45 -5.15 0.50 2.82
CA GLN A 45 -6.53 0.69 2.33
C GLN A 45 -6.58 0.82 0.80
N SER A 46 -5.47 1.18 0.16
CA SER A 46 -5.35 1.30 -1.30
C SER A 46 -4.73 0.07 -1.96
N TRP A 47 -4.15 -0.86 -1.19
CA TRP A 47 -3.41 -2.00 -1.76
C TRP A 47 -4.30 -2.96 -2.54
N LEU A 48 -5.55 -3.15 -2.12
CA LEU A 48 -6.51 -3.94 -2.90
C LEU A 48 -6.73 -3.31 -4.28
N ALA A 49 -6.96 -2.00 -4.34
CA ALA A 49 -7.09 -1.28 -5.60
C ALA A 49 -5.84 -1.43 -6.47
N GLY A 50 -4.66 -1.28 -5.87
CA GLY A 50 -3.39 -1.43 -6.56
C GLY A 50 -3.20 -2.82 -7.19
N MET A 51 -3.54 -3.88 -6.45
CA MET A 51 -3.48 -5.25 -6.98
C MET A 51 -4.45 -5.50 -8.14
N GLU A 52 -5.69 -5.03 -8.03
CA GLU A 52 -6.71 -5.18 -9.07
C GLU A 52 -6.30 -4.41 -10.35
N ILE A 53 -5.81 -3.18 -10.21
CA ILE A 53 -5.30 -2.39 -11.35
C ILE A 53 -4.08 -3.07 -11.97
N ARG A 54 -3.17 -3.62 -11.16
CA ARG A 54 -2.00 -4.38 -11.65
C ARG A 54 -2.44 -5.58 -12.47
N GLN A 55 -3.42 -6.34 -11.97
CA GLN A 55 -3.97 -7.49 -12.67
C GLN A 55 -4.64 -7.11 -13.99
N LEU A 56 -5.36 -5.98 -14.01
CA LEU A 56 -6.04 -5.48 -15.21
C LEU A 56 -5.07 -4.94 -16.27
N THR A 57 -4.04 -4.20 -15.85
CA THR A 57 -3.22 -3.38 -16.76
C THR A 57 -1.82 -3.93 -17.03
N GLY A 58 -1.34 -4.87 -16.20
CA GLY A 58 0.03 -5.39 -16.26
C GLY A 58 1.12 -4.38 -15.87
N LYS A 59 0.74 -3.16 -15.45
CA LYS A 59 1.69 -2.13 -15.02
C LYS A 59 2.29 -2.48 -13.65
N PRO A 60 3.55 -2.09 -13.38
CA PRO A 60 4.21 -2.40 -12.11
C PRO A 60 3.48 -1.77 -10.92
N LEU A 61 3.36 -2.54 -9.84
CA LEU A 61 2.76 -2.15 -8.57
C LEU A 61 3.84 -1.82 -7.53
N VAL A 62 3.76 -0.63 -6.98
CA VAL A 62 4.59 -0.13 -5.90
C VAL A 62 3.74 0.07 -4.66
N LEU A 63 4.10 -0.57 -3.56
CA LEU A 63 3.46 -0.38 -2.26
C LEU A 63 4.33 0.46 -1.34
N HIS A 64 3.73 1.34 -0.54
CA HIS A 64 4.41 1.99 0.57
C HIS A 64 3.90 1.44 1.90
N VAL A 65 4.84 1.01 2.74
CA VAL A 65 4.61 0.43 4.07
C VAL A 65 5.11 1.40 5.14
N TYR A 66 4.16 1.97 5.89
CA TYR A 66 4.43 2.76 7.09
C TYR A 66 4.44 1.94 8.38
N SER A 67 3.64 0.87 8.42
CA SER A 67 3.50 -0.05 9.55
C SER A 67 2.93 -1.37 9.08
N LEU A 68 3.15 -2.44 9.84
CA LEU A 68 2.57 -3.76 9.57
C LEU A 68 1.28 -3.97 10.39
N ALA A 69 0.38 -4.82 9.91
CA ALA A 69 -0.94 -5.02 10.52
C ALA A 69 -0.87 -5.43 12.00
N HIS A 70 0.09 -6.27 12.37
CA HIS A 70 0.27 -6.69 13.75
C HIS A 70 0.70 -5.55 14.70
N GLU A 71 1.32 -4.48 14.18
CA GLU A 71 1.75 -3.32 14.98
C GLU A 71 0.59 -2.35 15.27
N ARG A 72 -0.41 -2.30 14.39
CA ARG A 72 -1.55 -1.39 14.53
C ARG A 72 -2.56 -1.85 15.59
N ASN A 73 -2.59 -3.16 15.88
CA ASN A 73 -3.39 -3.79 16.94
C ASN A 73 -4.87 -3.33 16.97
N THR A 74 -5.46 -3.01 15.83
CA THR A 74 -6.90 -2.73 15.74
C THR A 74 -7.66 -4.04 15.52
N PRO A 75 -8.94 -4.15 15.91
CA PRO A 75 -9.69 -5.38 15.68
C PRO A 75 -9.87 -5.68 14.17
N ALA A 76 -9.93 -4.64 13.33
CA ALA A 76 -9.90 -4.74 11.87
C ALA A 76 -8.60 -5.35 11.30
N ASP A 77 -7.47 -5.22 12.01
CA ASP A 77 -6.21 -5.82 11.58
C ASP A 77 -6.19 -7.36 11.75
N ARG A 78 -7.14 -7.94 12.49
CA ARG A 78 -7.19 -9.39 12.74
C ARG A 78 -7.89 -10.12 11.59
N GLY A 79 -7.12 -10.78 10.73
CA GLY A 79 -7.64 -11.61 9.65
C GLY A 79 -7.55 -10.94 8.27
N TRP A 80 -8.62 -10.31 7.79
CA TRP A 80 -8.72 -9.85 6.40
C TRP A 80 -7.59 -8.88 6.00
N VAL A 81 -7.24 -7.92 6.86
CA VAL A 81 -6.14 -6.97 6.58
C VAL A 81 -4.78 -7.68 6.57
N MET A 82 -4.56 -8.65 7.46
CA MET A 82 -3.32 -9.47 7.44
C MET A 82 -3.20 -10.30 6.16
N GLU A 83 -4.30 -10.88 5.68
CA GLU A 83 -4.30 -11.64 4.42
C GLU A 83 -4.10 -10.71 3.22
N LEU A 84 -4.72 -9.52 3.23
CA LEU A 84 -4.49 -8.49 2.23
C LEU A 84 -3.03 -8.04 2.22
N GLU A 85 -2.46 -7.74 3.39
CA GLU A 85 -1.07 -7.33 3.57
C GLU A 85 -0.11 -8.39 3.03
N ARG A 86 -0.29 -9.66 3.43
CA ARG A 86 0.54 -10.76 2.96
C ARG A 86 0.46 -10.94 1.44
N THR A 87 -0.75 -10.87 0.90
CA THR A 87 -0.99 -11.05 -0.54
C THR A 87 -0.42 -9.89 -1.35
N ALA A 88 -0.63 -8.66 -0.90
CA ALA A 88 -0.19 -7.45 -1.57
C ALA A 88 1.34 -7.36 -1.59
N LEU A 89 2.01 -7.56 -0.45
CA LEU A 89 3.47 -7.50 -0.35
C LEU A 89 4.16 -8.52 -1.27
N ARG A 90 3.62 -9.75 -1.39
CA ARG A 90 4.17 -10.77 -2.30
C ARG A 90 3.97 -10.43 -3.78
N ARG A 91 2.89 -9.72 -4.12
CA ARG A 91 2.53 -9.35 -5.50
C ARG A 91 3.15 -8.02 -5.95
N ALA A 92 3.61 -7.18 -5.03
CA ALA A 92 4.16 -5.87 -5.32
C ALA A 92 5.52 -5.94 -6.01
N ASP A 93 5.66 -5.34 -7.18
CA ASP A 93 6.94 -5.33 -7.92
C ASP A 93 8.02 -4.56 -7.15
N LEU A 94 7.63 -3.53 -6.38
CA LEU A 94 8.49 -2.78 -5.46
C LEU A 94 7.76 -2.48 -4.14
N VAL A 95 8.46 -2.58 -3.02
CA VAL A 95 7.98 -2.19 -1.69
C VAL A 95 8.87 -1.08 -1.13
N LEU A 96 8.26 0.08 -0.90
CA LEU A 96 8.86 1.22 -0.23
C LEU A 96 8.55 1.14 1.27
N THR A 97 9.54 1.36 2.13
CA THR A 97 9.36 1.36 3.58
C THR A 97 9.79 2.68 4.21
N ALA A 98 9.10 3.11 5.26
CA ALA A 98 9.42 4.33 5.99
C ALA A 98 10.74 4.23 6.79
N SER A 99 11.18 3.02 7.12
CA SER A 99 12.41 2.76 7.88
C SER A 99 13.14 1.50 7.42
N SER A 100 14.42 1.40 7.79
CA SER A 100 15.23 0.20 7.55
C SER A 100 14.75 -1.00 8.37
N ASP A 101 14.28 -0.78 9.61
CA ASP A 101 13.72 -1.85 10.44
C ASP A 101 12.44 -2.45 9.85
N LEU A 102 11.61 -1.62 9.19
CA LEU A 102 10.47 -2.11 8.44
C LEU A 102 10.89 -2.87 7.18
N ALA A 103 11.95 -2.42 6.50
CA ALA A 103 12.48 -3.14 5.34
C ALA A 103 12.90 -4.56 5.70
N LEU A 104 13.66 -4.73 6.78
CA LEU A 104 14.10 -6.04 7.28
C LEU A 104 12.90 -6.93 7.62
N ARG A 105 11.92 -6.39 8.36
CA ARG A 105 10.71 -7.14 8.72
C ARG A 105 9.86 -7.54 7.52
N VAL A 106 9.76 -6.68 6.49
CA VAL A 106 9.07 -7.02 5.25
C VAL A 106 9.76 -8.19 4.54
N ILE A 107 11.09 -8.17 4.45
CA ILE A 107 11.88 -9.23 3.83
C ILE A 107 11.70 -10.55 4.59
N GLU A 108 11.85 -10.52 5.91
CA GLU A 108 11.84 -11.72 6.76
C GLU A 108 10.44 -12.33 6.93
N LEU A 109 9.42 -11.52 7.19
CA LEU A 109 8.08 -12.00 7.53
C LEU A 109 7.23 -12.34 6.30
N PHE A 110 7.50 -11.71 5.15
CA PHE A 110 6.68 -11.85 3.94
C PHE A 110 7.41 -12.49 2.77
N GLU A 111 8.68 -12.85 2.94
CA GLU A 111 9.52 -13.51 1.93
C GLU A 111 9.66 -12.67 0.65
N VAL A 112 9.71 -11.34 0.80
CA VAL A 112 9.92 -10.42 -0.32
C VAL A 112 11.41 -10.33 -0.62
N ALA A 113 11.79 -10.49 -1.89
CA ALA A 113 13.19 -10.40 -2.30
C ALA A 113 13.80 -9.05 -1.88
N PRO A 114 14.99 -9.02 -1.24
CA PRO A 114 15.60 -7.77 -0.76
C PRO A 114 15.76 -6.70 -1.84
N GLN A 115 15.98 -7.11 -3.09
CA GLN A 115 16.13 -6.21 -4.23
C GLN A 115 14.83 -5.45 -4.52
N ARG A 116 13.67 -6.01 -4.18
CA ARG A 116 12.34 -5.38 -4.32
C ARG A 116 11.96 -4.49 -3.15
N VAL A 117 12.81 -4.35 -2.14
CA VAL A 117 12.54 -3.53 -0.95
C VAL A 117 13.49 -2.33 -0.92
N ARG A 118 12.96 -1.12 -0.74
CA ARG A 118 13.74 0.13 -0.66
C ARG A 118 13.19 1.01 0.45
N ARG A 119 14.09 1.64 1.21
CA ARG A 119 13.70 2.67 2.16
C ARG A 119 13.39 3.96 1.42
N LEU A 120 12.23 4.56 1.68
CA LEU A 120 11.90 5.89 1.19
C LEU A 120 12.36 6.96 2.20
N SER A 121 13.03 7.99 1.71
CA SER A 121 13.42 9.12 2.55
C SER A 121 12.21 10.00 2.88
N ARG A 122 12.24 10.70 4.02
CA ARG A 122 11.16 11.65 4.36
C ARG A 122 11.03 12.76 3.31
N ALA A 123 12.14 13.22 2.74
CA ALA A 123 12.13 14.23 1.68
C ALA A 123 11.38 13.71 0.45
N ALA A 124 11.72 12.50 -0.02
CA ALA A 124 11.03 11.87 -1.15
C ALA A 124 9.56 11.59 -0.85
N ASN A 125 9.18 11.30 0.40
CA ASN A 125 7.78 11.09 0.74
C ASN A 125 6.92 12.37 0.73
N LEU A 126 7.54 13.54 0.85
CA LEU A 126 6.84 14.83 0.90
C LEU A 126 6.86 15.57 -0.45
N ASP A 127 7.64 15.08 -1.41
CA ASP A 127 7.84 15.68 -2.72
C ASP A 127 7.41 14.68 -3.81
N PRO A 128 6.30 14.93 -4.52
CA PRO A 128 5.79 14.04 -5.57
C PRO A 128 6.78 13.80 -6.71
N ASP A 129 7.60 14.78 -7.07
CA ASP A 129 8.55 14.65 -8.18
C ASP A 129 9.71 13.75 -7.75
N LEU A 130 10.25 13.99 -6.55
CA LEU A 130 11.29 13.14 -5.97
C LEU A 130 10.79 11.71 -5.68
N LEU A 131 9.53 11.55 -5.30
CA LEU A 131 8.88 10.24 -5.16
C LEU A 131 8.85 9.50 -6.50
N ALA A 132 8.39 10.16 -7.56
CA ALA A 132 8.30 9.57 -8.89
C ALA A 132 9.69 9.17 -9.41
N GLU A 133 10.70 10.03 -9.25
CA GLU A 133 12.09 9.72 -9.60
C GLU A 133 12.62 8.51 -8.83
N THR A 134 12.39 8.47 -7.51
CA THR A 134 12.81 7.36 -6.65
C THR A 134 12.17 6.05 -7.09
N ILE A 135 10.87 6.06 -7.37
CA ILE A 135 10.12 4.88 -7.84
C ILE A 135 10.66 4.39 -9.19
N LEU A 136 10.81 5.30 -10.15
CA LEU A 136 11.26 4.95 -11.50
C LEU A 136 12.69 4.42 -11.49
N SER A 137 13.58 5.01 -10.69
CA SER A 137 14.95 4.51 -10.52
C SER A 137 14.95 3.12 -9.91
N ALA A 138 14.20 2.92 -8.82
CA ALA A 138 14.15 1.63 -8.13
C ALA A 138 13.55 0.52 -9.02
N LEU A 139 12.52 0.81 -9.81
CA LEU A 139 11.93 -0.17 -10.72
C LEU A 139 12.89 -0.62 -11.83
N ARG A 140 13.75 0.28 -12.34
CA ARG A 140 14.77 -0.06 -13.35
C ARG A 140 15.87 -0.99 -12.84
N GLU A 141 16.09 -1.04 -11.52
CA GLU A 141 17.06 -1.95 -10.91
C GLU A 141 16.49 -3.34 -10.65
N VAL A 142 15.16 -3.47 -10.67
CA VAL A 142 14.43 -4.66 -10.20
C VAL A 142 13.79 -5.45 -11.35
N LEU A 143 13.37 -4.76 -12.42
CA LEU A 143 12.76 -5.33 -13.62
C LEU A 143 13.81 -5.50 -14.74
#